data_AF-A0A7C3H779-F1
#
_entry.id   AF-A0A7C3H779-F1
#
_cell.length_a   1.000
_cell.length_b   1.000
_cell.length_c   1.000
_cell.angle_alpha   90.00
_cell.angle_beta   90.00
_cell.angle_gamma   90.00
#
_symmetry.space_group_name_H-M   'P 1'
#
loop_
_entity.id
_entity.type
_entity.pdbx_description
1 polymer ?
#
loop_
_entity_poly.entity_id
_entity_poly.type
_entity_poly.pdbx_seq_one_letter_code
_entity_poly.pdbx_strand_id
1 'polypeptide(L)'
;MLDAGTQEQDLHELAAERINRLSQINRVIALLGSHAPVESLGTSPAALCRTRLERLRRADALVREAAHRTGFDREVWQFPVILVPLGTPERPDSVVLRPVDSVDGMTARAVALPETLREELCSRLLAEEGICAVFLDLTHKPPGTIEWE
;
A
#
# COMPACT_ATOMS: atom_id res chain seq x y z
N MET A 1 -10.32 13.52 -5.42
CA MET A 1 -10.50 13.87 -4.00
C MET A 1 -11.66 13.01 -3.52
N LEU A 2 -11.44 12.07 -2.60
CA LEU A 2 -12.52 11.20 -2.10
C LEU A 2 -13.48 12.07 -1.27
N ASP A 3 -14.79 11.95 -1.53
CA ASP A 3 -15.82 12.63 -0.75
C ASP A 3 -15.79 12.15 0.70
N ALA A 4 -16.05 13.05 1.65
CA ALA A 4 -15.95 12.86 3.09
C ALA A 4 -16.98 11.87 3.71
N GLY A 5 -17.50 10.92 2.92
CA GLY A 5 -18.53 9.97 3.33
C GLY A 5 -18.31 8.52 2.88
N THR A 6 -17.28 8.22 2.09
CA THR A 6 -16.96 6.82 1.75
C THR A 6 -16.19 6.19 2.89
N GLN A 7 -16.83 5.30 3.65
CA GLN A 7 -16.16 4.55 4.71
C GLN A 7 -15.17 3.56 4.05
N GLU A 8 -14.05 3.24 4.71
CA GLU A 8 -13.00 2.35 4.13
C GLU A 8 -13.55 0.96 3.75
N GLN A 9 -14.63 0.52 4.41
CA GLN A 9 -15.40 -0.67 4.04
C GLN A 9 -16.04 -0.56 2.64
N ASP A 10 -16.59 0.60 2.28
CA ASP A 10 -17.15 0.86 0.95
C ASP A 10 -16.07 0.76 -0.14
N LEU A 11 -14.81 1.11 0.20
CA LEU A 11 -13.68 0.99 -0.73
C LEU A 11 -13.29 -0.47 -1.00
N HIS A 12 -13.32 -1.33 0.02
CA HIS A 12 -13.08 -2.77 -0.18
C HIS A 12 -14.17 -3.43 -1.03
N GLU A 13 -15.44 -3.06 -0.81
CA GLU A 13 -16.56 -3.55 -1.63
C GLU A 13 -16.44 -3.08 -3.08
N LEU A 14 -16.14 -1.80 -3.30
CA LEU A 14 -15.91 -1.24 -4.63
C LEU A 14 -14.71 -1.91 -5.32
N ALA A 15 -13.62 -2.17 -4.58
CA ALA A 15 -12.45 -2.86 -5.11
C ALA A 15 -12.81 -4.28 -5.58
N ALA A 16 -13.55 -5.04 -4.76
CA ALA A 16 -14.02 -6.38 -5.13
C ALA A 16 -14.93 -6.35 -6.37
N GLU A 17 -15.87 -5.39 -6.46
CA GLU A 17 -16.74 -5.21 -7.63
C GLU A 17 -15.91 -4.94 -8.91
N ARG A 18 -14.94 -4.04 -8.83
CA ARG A 18 -14.09 -3.64 -9.97
C ARG A 18 -13.21 -4.79 -10.45
N ILE A 19 -12.58 -5.51 -9.54
CA ILE A 19 -11.74 -6.67 -9.85
C ILE A 19 -12.55 -7.76 -10.54
N ASN A 20 -13.74 -8.06 -10.04
CA ASN A 20 -14.60 -9.09 -10.63
C ASN A 20 -15.11 -8.71 -12.03
N ARG A 21 -15.28 -7.41 -12.31
CA ARG A 21 -15.69 -6.91 -13.63
C ARG A 21 -14.52 -6.86 -14.63
N LEU A 22 -13.31 -6.61 -14.15
CA LEU A 22 -12.13 -6.37 -14.99
C LEU A 22 -11.12 -7.49 -14.77
N SER A 23 -11.36 -8.65 -15.38
CA SER A 23 -10.54 -9.87 -15.20
C SER A 23 -9.07 -9.73 -15.59
N GLN A 24 -8.69 -8.66 -16.28
CA GLN A 24 -7.30 -8.30 -16.61
C GLN A 24 -6.57 -7.63 -15.45
N ILE A 25 -7.28 -7.20 -14.40
CA ILE A 25 -6.74 -6.50 -13.24
C ILE A 25 -6.66 -7.47 -12.07
N ASN A 26 -5.47 -7.62 -11.50
CA ASN A 26 -5.21 -8.45 -10.33
C ASN A 26 -5.11 -7.66 -9.02
N ARG A 27 -5.08 -6.32 -9.08
CA ARG A 27 -4.91 -5.42 -7.92
C ARG A 27 -5.75 -4.16 -8.02
N VAL A 28 -6.34 -3.74 -6.89
CA VAL A 28 -6.90 -2.41 -6.68
C VAL A 28 -6.26 -1.80 -5.44
N ILE A 29 -5.73 -0.59 -5.60
CA ILE A 29 -5.09 0.17 -4.52
C ILE A 29 -5.82 1.50 -4.31
N ALA A 30 -5.86 1.96 -3.06
CA ALA A 30 -6.36 3.28 -2.69
C ALA A 30 -5.20 4.23 -2.37
N LEU A 31 -5.32 5.49 -2.77
CA LEU A 31 -4.35 6.53 -2.40
C LEU A 31 -4.58 6.99 -0.97
N LEU A 32 -3.53 6.95 -0.14
CA LEU A 32 -3.54 7.51 1.22
C LEU A 32 -3.00 8.95 1.25
N GLY A 33 -1.98 9.24 0.44
CA GLY A 33 -1.40 10.58 0.31
C GLY A 33 -0.31 10.63 -0.75
N SER A 34 -0.05 11.81 -1.29
CA SER A 34 0.93 12.01 -2.36
C SER A 34 1.48 13.43 -2.38
N HIS A 35 2.73 13.57 -2.83
CA HIS A 35 3.37 14.84 -3.17
C HIS A 35 2.95 15.39 -4.55
N ALA A 36 2.30 14.58 -5.38
CA ALA A 36 1.84 14.97 -6.71
C ALA A 36 0.48 14.32 -7.07
N PRO A 37 -0.35 14.93 -7.94
CA PRO A 37 -1.58 14.32 -8.41
C PRO A 37 -1.34 12.95 -9.06
N VAL A 38 -2.24 11.98 -8.86
CA VAL A 38 -2.06 10.59 -9.35
C VAL A 38 -1.89 10.54 -10.86
N GLU A 39 -2.64 11.38 -11.58
CA GLU A 39 -2.58 11.55 -13.03
C GLU A 39 -1.23 12.05 -13.56
N SER A 40 -0.40 12.63 -12.69
CA SER A 40 0.94 13.12 -13.03
C SER A 40 2.06 12.13 -12.70
N LEU A 41 1.75 11.03 -12.01
CA LEU A 41 2.75 10.03 -11.65
C LEU A 41 3.17 9.22 -12.88
N GLY A 42 4.47 9.20 -13.13
CA GLY A 42 5.09 8.42 -14.20
C GLY A 42 5.78 7.18 -13.65
N THR A 43 5.93 6.16 -14.49
CA THR A 43 6.81 5.04 -14.18
C THR A 43 8.23 5.35 -14.64
N SER A 44 9.21 4.84 -13.89
CA SER A 44 10.62 4.91 -14.28
C SER A 44 11.24 3.50 -14.31
N PRO A 45 12.21 3.23 -15.20
CA PRO A 45 12.97 1.98 -15.14
C PRO A 45 13.63 1.82 -13.77
N ALA A 46 13.40 0.67 -13.14
CA ALA A 46 13.90 0.38 -11.82
C ALA A 46 14.49 -1.04 -11.74
N ALA A 47 15.47 -1.20 -10.88
CA ALA A 47 16.14 -2.46 -10.62
C ALA A 47 16.47 -2.59 -9.12
N LEU A 48 16.88 -3.78 -8.70
CA LEU A 48 17.40 -4.00 -7.36
C LEU A 48 18.77 -3.31 -7.22
N CYS A 49 18.75 -2.07 -6.74
CA CYS A 49 19.95 -1.28 -6.50
C CYS A 49 20.02 -0.82 -5.03
N ARG A 50 21.23 -0.48 -4.58
CA ARG A 50 21.50 -0.08 -3.19
C ARG A 50 20.53 1.00 -2.69
N THR A 51 20.36 2.08 -3.45
CA THR A 51 19.51 3.22 -3.07
C THR A 51 18.06 2.81 -2.85
N ARG A 52 17.49 2.00 -3.76
CA ARG A 52 16.10 1.52 -3.65
C ARG A 52 15.95 0.51 -2.52
N LEU A 53 16.91 -0.39 -2.34
CA LEU A 53 16.90 -1.34 -1.23
C LEU A 53 16.99 -0.63 0.13
N GLU A 54 17.80 0.41 0.25
CA GLU A 54 17.89 1.23 1.46
C GLU A 54 16.60 2.02 1.71
N ARG A 55 15.96 2.57 0.66
CA ARG A 55 14.64 3.21 0.75
C ARG A 55 13.56 2.22 1.22
N LEU A 56 13.49 1.04 0.61
CA LEU A 56 12.51 0.01 0.98
C LEU A 56 12.74 -0.47 2.43
N ARG A 57 13.99 -0.71 2.85
CA ARG A 57 14.30 -1.11 4.24
C ARG A 57 13.87 -0.06 5.26
N ARG A 58 14.04 1.23 4.96
CA ARG A 58 13.56 2.32 5.84
C ARG A 58 12.03 2.34 5.90
N ALA A 59 11.36 2.30 4.76
CA ALA A 59 9.90 2.25 4.69
C ALA A 59 9.32 1.06 5.47
N ASP A 60 9.88 -0.14 5.27
CA ASP A 60 9.49 -1.36 5.97
C ASP A 60 9.75 -1.28 7.48
N ALA A 61 10.90 -0.74 7.91
CA ALA A 61 11.20 -0.54 9.33
C ALA A 61 10.21 0.42 10.00
N LEU A 62 9.85 1.53 9.34
CA LEU A 62 8.84 2.47 9.82
C LEU A 62 7.48 1.79 10.02
N VAL A 63 7.05 0.98 9.05
CA VAL A 63 5.78 0.25 9.12
C VAL A 63 5.78 -0.76 10.26
N ARG A 64 6.85 -1.56 10.39
CA ARG A 64 6.96 -2.55 11.48
C ARG A 64 6.97 -1.90 12.85
N GLU A 65 7.71 -0.81 13.02
CA GLU A 65 7.77 -0.06 14.27
C GLU A 65 6.38 0.46 14.68
N ALA A 66 5.66 1.11 13.75
CA ALA A 66 4.34 1.65 14.00
C ALA A 66 3.29 0.55 14.26
N ALA A 67 3.32 -0.54 13.48
CA ALA A 67 2.43 -1.68 13.68
C ALA A 67 2.66 -2.36 15.04
N HIS A 68 3.92 -2.55 15.43
CA HIS A 68 4.26 -3.14 16.73
C HIS A 68 3.85 -2.24 17.90
N ARG A 69 4.13 -0.94 17.81
CA ARG A 69 3.79 0.02 18.86
C ARG A 69 2.28 0.14 19.09
N THR A 70 1.48 0.01 18.03
CA THR A 70 0.01 0.04 18.11
C THR A 70 -0.61 -1.33 18.40
N GLY A 71 0.18 -2.41 18.32
CA GLY A 71 -0.30 -3.79 18.45
C GLY A 71 -1.03 -4.31 17.20
N PHE A 72 -1.03 -3.55 16.11
CA PHE A 72 -1.68 -3.93 14.85
C PHE A 72 -1.01 -5.12 14.17
N ASP A 73 0.27 -5.39 14.48
CA ASP A 73 0.98 -6.60 14.05
C ASP A 73 0.31 -7.91 14.52
N ARG A 74 -0.56 -7.85 15.54
CA ARG A 74 -1.35 -8.99 16.04
C ARG A 74 -2.68 -9.17 15.29
N GLU A 75 -3.12 -8.16 14.56
CA GLU A 75 -4.39 -8.14 13.81
C GLU A 75 -4.22 -8.60 12.35
N VAL A 76 -2.97 -8.81 11.92
CA VAL A 76 -2.63 -9.19 10.54
C VAL A 76 -1.75 -10.43 10.54
N TRP A 77 -1.92 -11.26 9.53
CA TRP A 77 -1.03 -12.40 9.29
C TRP A 77 0.31 -11.91 8.73
N GLN A 78 0.26 -11.04 7.73
CA GLN A 78 1.42 -10.41 7.11
C GLN A 78 1.11 -8.96 6.75
N PHE A 79 2.15 -8.14 6.73
CA PHE A 79 2.05 -6.74 6.32
C PHE A 79 3.17 -6.37 5.34
N PRO A 80 3.16 -6.87 4.09
CA PRO A 80 4.16 -6.48 3.10
C PRO A 80 4.15 -4.97 2.83
N VAL A 81 5.36 -4.45 2.59
CA VAL A 81 5.63 -3.08 2.18
C VAL A 81 6.31 -3.14 0.84
N ILE A 82 5.64 -2.62 -0.20
CA ILE A 82 6.11 -2.75 -1.58
C ILE A 82 6.58 -1.38 -2.07
N LEU A 83 7.76 -1.33 -2.67
CA LEU A 83 8.29 -0.12 -3.31
C LEU A 83 8.08 -0.21 -4.83
N VAL A 84 7.22 0.64 -5.38
CA VAL A 84 6.91 0.68 -6.81
C VAL A 84 7.55 1.90 -7.47
N PRO A 85 8.12 1.80 -8.68
CA PRO A 85 8.78 2.91 -9.37
C PRO A 85 7.76 3.81 -10.07
N LEU A 86 6.84 4.38 -9.27
CA LEU A 86 5.75 5.26 -9.69
C LEU A 86 5.89 6.58 -8.94
N GLY A 87 6.14 7.68 -9.64
CA GLY A 87 6.45 8.95 -8.99
C GLY A 87 6.77 10.09 -9.96
N THR A 88 7.47 11.10 -9.44
CA THR A 88 8.01 12.23 -10.22
C THR A 88 9.53 12.06 -10.39
N PRO A 89 10.21 12.86 -11.24
CA PRO A 89 11.67 12.81 -11.37
C PRO A 89 12.43 12.98 -10.04
N GLU A 90 11.92 13.82 -9.13
CA GLU A 90 12.52 14.11 -7.83
C GLU A 90 12.20 13.03 -6.79
N ARG A 91 11.00 12.42 -6.88
CA ARG A 91 10.52 11.38 -5.98
C ARG A 91 10.08 10.18 -6.83
N PRO A 92 11.03 9.34 -7.27
CA PRO A 92 10.75 8.34 -8.31
C PRO A 92 9.96 7.12 -7.83
N ASP A 93 9.76 6.96 -6.52
CA ASP A 93 9.12 5.79 -5.93
C ASP A 93 7.85 6.11 -5.16
N SER A 94 6.98 5.12 -5.03
CA SER A 94 5.85 5.13 -4.11
C SER A 94 5.82 3.85 -3.29
N VAL A 95 5.14 3.88 -2.14
CA VAL A 95 4.97 2.72 -1.27
C VAL A 95 3.54 2.21 -1.33
N VAL A 96 3.38 0.90 -1.43
CA VAL A 96 2.09 0.22 -1.25
C VAL A 96 2.14 -0.57 0.05
N LEU A 97 1.18 -0.28 0.92
CA LEU A 97 0.92 -0.96 2.18
C LEU A 97 -0.03 -2.14 1.93
N ARG A 98 0.33 -3.33 2.40
CA ARG A 98 -0.41 -4.57 2.15
C ARG A 98 -0.73 -5.33 3.44
N PRO A 99 -1.51 -4.78 4.38
CA PRO A 99 -1.93 -5.55 5.55
C PRO A 99 -2.92 -6.63 5.10
N VAL A 100 -2.61 -7.89 5.41
CA VAL A 100 -3.47 -9.03 5.08
C VAL A 100 -3.66 -9.95 6.29
N ASP A 101 -4.87 -10.47 6.42
CA ASP A 101 -5.22 -11.51 7.38
C ASP A 101 -5.54 -12.82 6.65
N SER A 102 -5.08 -13.93 7.22
CA SER A 102 -5.18 -15.27 6.64
C SER A 102 -5.05 -16.32 7.74
N VAL A 103 -5.68 -17.48 7.54
CA VAL A 103 -5.54 -18.64 8.44
C VAL A 103 -4.47 -19.61 7.96
N ASP A 104 -4.35 -19.80 6.65
CA ASP A 104 -3.53 -20.86 6.03
C ASP A 104 -2.73 -20.40 4.80
N GLY A 105 -2.80 -19.10 4.47
CA GLY A 105 -2.17 -18.53 3.29
C GLY A 105 -2.84 -18.88 1.96
N MET A 106 -3.88 -19.72 1.93
CA MET A 106 -4.59 -20.07 0.69
C MET A 106 -5.58 -18.98 0.29
N THR A 107 -6.25 -18.39 1.27
CA THR A 107 -7.11 -17.21 1.10
C THR A 107 -6.64 -16.11 2.03
N ALA A 108 -6.69 -14.85 1.59
CA ALA A 108 -6.29 -13.73 2.42
C ALA A 108 -7.21 -12.53 2.20
N ARG A 109 -7.60 -11.88 3.28
CA ARG A 109 -8.38 -10.65 3.26
C ARG A 109 -7.45 -9.46 3.40
N ALA A 110 -7.69 -8.42 2.61
CA ALA A 110 -7.06 -7.13 2.85
C ALA A 110 -7.66 -6.56 4.13
N VAL A 111 -6.82 -6.04 5.00
CA VAL A 111 -7.23 -5.51 6.30
C VAL A 111 -7.25 -3.98 6.22
N ALA A 112 -8.31 -3.36 6.72
CA ALA A 112 -8.39 -1.91 6.81
C ALA A 112 -7.38 -1.39 7.86
N LEU A 113 -6.81 -0.21 7.63
CA LEU A 113 -5.93 0.40 8.62
C LEU A 113 -6.76 1.26 9.58
N PRO A 114 -6.53 1.16 10.91
CA PRO A 114 -7.06 2.13 11.85
C PRO A 114 -6.65 3.54 11.44
N GLU A 115 -7.57 4.50 11.48
CA GLU A 115 -7.37 5.86 10.97
C GLU A 115 -6.09 6.52 11.49
N THR A 116 -5.82 6.39 12.79
CA THR A 116 -4.62 6.93 13.42
C THR A 116 -3.33 6.31 12.90
N LEU A 117 -3.31 4.98 12.68
CA LEU A 117 -2.16 4.29 12.10
C LEU A 117 -1.97 4.67 10.63
N ARG A 118 -3.08 4.78 9.88
CA ARG A 118 -3.08 5.20 8.47
C ARG A 118 -2.47 6.59 8.29
N GLU A 119 -2.89 7.56 9.10
CA GLU A 119 -2.37 8.93 9.08
C GLU A 119 -0.89 8.98 9.43
N GLU A 120 -0.48 8.28 10.49
CA GLU A 120 0.92 8.22 10.91
C GLU A 120 1.81 7.60 9.83
N LEU A 121 1.43 6.43 9.30
CA LEU A 121 2.19 5.75 8.25
C LEU A 121 2.30 6.63 7.01
N CYS A 122 1.18 7.22 6.57
CA CYS A 122 1.17 8.12 5.43
C CYS A 122 2.14 9.30 5.62
N SER A 123 2.05 9.98 6.77
CA SER A 123 2.92 11.12 7.08
C SER A 123 4.41 10.74 7.13
N ARG A 124 4.76 9.67 7.86
CA ARG A 124 6.15 9.23 8.02
C ARG A 124 6.75 8.74 6.71
N LEU A 125 6.00 7.98 5.91
CA LEU A 125 6.47 7.48 4.62
C LEU A 125 6.63 8.60 3.58
N LEU A 126 5.72 9.58 3.53
CA LEU A 126 5.87 10.74 2.64
C LEU A 126 7.07 11.62 3.02
N ALA A 127 7.50 11.61 4.28
CA ALA A 127 8.70 12.32 4.71
C ALA A 127 10.00 11.66 4.21
N GLU A 128 10.00 10.38 3.87
CA GLU A 128 11.18 9.68 3.37
C GLU A 128 11.61 10.19 1.99
N GLU A 129 12.92 10.31 1.80
CA GLU A 129 13.51 10.78 0.55
C GLU A 129 13.21 9.83 -0.62
N GLY A 130 12.66 10.40 -1.68
CA GLY A 130 12.36 9.71 -2.93
C GLY A 130 11.02 8.98 -2.95
N ILE A 131 10.24 9.01 -1.85
CA ILE A 131 8.86 8.53 -1.82
C ILE A 131 7.92 9.67 -2.25
N CYS A 132 7.08 9.42 -3.25
CA CYS A 132 6.12 10.34 -3.85
C CYS A 132 4.72 10.14 -3.29
N ALA A 133 4.23 8.89 -3.28
CA ALA A 133 2.91 8.55 -2.81
C ALA A 133 2.90 7.31 -1.92
N VAL A 134 1.84 7.20 -1.13
CA VAL A 134 1.54 6.05 -0.28
C VAL A 134 0.17 5.52 -0.65
N PHE A 135 0.10 4.23 -0.90
CA PHE A 135 -1.11 3.51 -1.29
C PHE A 135 -1.43 2.38 -0.30
N LEU A 136 -2.70 1.97 -0.25
CA LEU A 136 -3.18 0.79 0.45
C LEU A 136 -3.73 -0.22 -0.56
N ASP A 137 -3.27 -1.47 -0.54
CA ASP A 137 -3.80 -2.52 -1.41
C ASP A 137 -5.06 -3.15 -0.80
N LEU A 138 -6.18 -2.96 -1.48
CA LEU A 138 -7.52 -3.39 -1.05
C LEU A 138 -7.90 -4.80 -1.53
N THR A 139 -7.02 -5.46 -2.28
CA THR A 139 -7.33 -6.68 -3.02
C THR A 139 -7.39 -7.90 -2.11
N HIS A 140 -8.36 -8.79 -2.27
CA HIS A 140 -8.34 -10.09 -1.59
C HIS A 140 -7.56 -11.13 -2.40
N LYS A 141 -7.14 -12.21 -1.74
CA LYS A 141 -6.64 -13.44 -2.36
C LYS A 141 -7.74 -14.49 -2.32
N PRO A 142 -8.25 -14.99 -3.47
CA PRO A 142 -7.99 -14.56 -4.87
C PRO A 142 -8.72 -13.24 -5.26
N PRO A 143 -8.37 -12.59 -6.40
CA PRO A 143 -7.40 -13.02 -7.44
C PRO A 143 -5.96 -12.57 -7.17
N GLY A 144 -5.74 -11.75 -6.14
CA GLY A 144 -4.40 -11.35 -5.74
C GLY A 144 -3.61 -12.47 -5.06
N THR A 145 -2.31 -12.31 -4.95
CA THR A 145 -1.43 -13.03 -4.01
C THR A 145 -1.15 -12.18 -2.76
N ILE A 146 -0.45 -12.72 -1.77
CA ILE A 146 0.00 -11.94 -0.61
C ILE A 146 1.07 -10.95 -1.05
N GLU A 147 2.17 -11.45 -1.61
CA GLU A 147 3.23 -10.64 -2.22
C GLU A 147 2.81 -10.12 -3.60
N TRP A 148 3.54 -9.12 -4.10
CA TRP A 148 3.33 -8.57 -5.45
C TRP A 148 4.18 -9.27 -6.52
N GLU A 149 5.23 -10.01 -6.16
CA GLU A 149 6.12 -10.79 -7.05
C GLU A 149 6.60 -12.08 -6.37
#